data_AF-A0A2X3JDT1-F1
#
_entry.id   AF-A0A2X3JDT1-F1
#
_cell.length_a   1.000
_cell.length_b   1.000
_cell.length_c   1.000
_cell.angle_alpha   90.00
_cell.angle_beta   90.00
_cell.angle_gamma   90.00
#
_symmetry.space_group_name_H-M   'P 1'
#
loop_
_entity.id
_entity.type
_entity.pdbx_description
1 polymer ?
#
loop_
_entity_poly.entity_id
_entity_poly.type
_entity_poly.pdbx_seq_one_letter_code
_entity_poly.pdbx_strand_id
1 'polypeptide(L)' 'MLRWKRRFQKVFVAEPSVEDTIAILRGLKERYELHHHVQITDPAIVAAATLSHRYIAGPSAAGIKPST' A
#
# COMPACT_ATOMS: atom_id res chain seq x y z
N MET A 1 33.71 -0.77 -16.53
CA MET A 1 32.64 -0.24 -15.64
C MET A 1 31.47 0.31 -16.46
N LEU A 2 30.68 -0.53 -17.16
CA LEU A 2 29.52 -0.03 -17.95
C LEU A 2 28.34 -1.01 -18.11
N ARG A 3 28.34 -2.17 -17.43
CA ARG A 3 27.36 -3.23 -17.69
C ARG A 3 26.04 -3.11 -16.90
N TRP A 4 26.05 -2.49 -15.71
CA TRP A 4 24.91 -2.53 -14.79
C TRP A 4 23.78 -1.53 -15.14
N LYS A 5 24.11 -0.39 -15.76
CA LYS A 5 23.15 0.72 -15.94
C LYS A 5 22.10 0.52 -17.05
N ARG A 6 22.28 -0.44 -17.95
CA ARG A 6 21.38 -0.66 -19.11
C ARG A 6 20.43 -1.85 -18.98
N ARG A 7 20.40 -2.52 -17.82
CA ARG A 7 19.56 -3.73 -17.62
C ARG A 7 18.36 -3.50 -16.70
N PHE A 8 18.16 -2.29 -16.20
CA PHE A 8 17.03 -1.95 -15.35
C PHE A 8 16.11 -0.97 -16.08
N GLN A 9 14.96 -1.47 -16.51
CA GLN A 9 13.85 -0.64 -16.94
C GLN A 9 13.23 0.02 -15.70
N LYS A 10 12.97 1.32 -15.74
CA LYS A 10 12.24 2.00 -14.66
C LYS A 10 10.77 1.58 -14.74
N VAL A 11 10.29 0.89 -13.71
CA VAL A 11 8.87 0.59 -13.50
C VAL A 11 8.34 1.63 -12.53
N PHE A 12 7.32 2.38 -12.94
CA PHE A 12 6.62 3.31 -12.05
C PHE A 12 5.54 2.55 -11.29
N VAL A 13 5.56 2.65 -9.96
CA VAL A 13 4.53 2.09 -9.09
C VAL A 13 3.92 3.27 -8.35
N ALA A 14 2.64 3.53 -8.59
CA ALA A 14 1.89 4.55 -7.87
C ALA A 14 1.45 4.04 -6.50
N GLU A 15 1.18 4.95 -5.57
CA GLU A 15 0.56 4.59 -4.30
C GLU A 15 -0.86 4.05 -4.56
N PRO A 16 -1.25 2.92 -3.94
CA PRO A 16 -2.59 2.37 -4.08
C PRO A 16 -3.64 3.32 -3.48
N SER A 17 -4.84 3.33 -4.07
CA SER A 17 -5.97 4.04 -3.45
C SER A 17 -6.42 3.32 -2.17
N VAL A 18 -7.30 3.97 -1.40
CA VAL A 18 -7.90 3.36 -0.20
C VAL A 18 -8.68 2.09 -0.56
N GLU A 19 -9.39 2.08 -1.69
CA GLU A 19 -10.17 0.92 -2.16
C GLU A 19 -9.25 -0.24 -2.58
N ASP A 20 -8.16 0.07 -3.28
CA ASP A 20 -7.15 -0.93 -3.66
C ASP A 20 -6.51 -1.55 -2.42
N THR A 21 -6.22 -0.72 -1.41
CA THR A 21 -5.65 -1.17 -0.13
C THR A 21 -6.61 -2.11 0.60
N ILE A 22 -7.92 -1.81 0.61
CA ILE A 22 -8.94 -2.71 1.18
C ILE A 22 -8.96 -4.05 0.45
N ALA A 23 -8.89 -4.05 -0.89
CA ALA A 23 -8.86 -5.28 -1.68
C ALA A 23 -7.60 -6.13 -1.38
N ILE A 24 -6.43 -5.50 -1.25
CA ILE A 24 -5.17 -6.16 -0.88
C ILE A 24 -5.29 -6.78 0.53
N LEU A 25 -5.79 -6.02 1.52
CA LEU A 25 -5.94 -6.51 2.89
C LEU A 25 -6.95 -7.66 3.00
N ARG A 26 -8.02 -7.64 2.21
CA ARG A 26 -8.96 -8.76 2.11
C ARG A 26 -8.30 -10.03 1.59
N GLY A 27 -7.40 -9.91 0.60
CA GLY A 27 -6.62 -11.04 0.09
C GLY A 27 -5.58 -11.58 1.08
N LEU A 28 -5.08 -10.72 1.98
CA LEU A 28 -4.11 -11.11 3.01
C LEU A 28 -4.75 -11.58 4.32
N LYS A 29 -6.03 -11.25 4.54
CA LYS A 29 -6.80 -11.53 5.75
C LYS A 29 -6.57 -12.95 6.27
N GLU A 30 -6.82 -13.97 5.45
CA GLU A 30 -6.73 -15.39 5.84
C GLU A 30 -5.35 -15.75 6.40
N ARG A 31 -4.29 -15.21 5.80
CA ARG A 31 -2.90 -15.46 6.25
C ARG A 31 -2.63 -14.81 7.61
N TYR A 32 -3.17 -13.63 7.86
CA TYR A 32 -3.03 -12.93 9.15
C TYR A 32 -3.88 -13.56 10.24
N GLU A 33 -5.09 -14.02 9.93
CA GLU A 33 -5.95 -14.74 10.89
C GLU A 33 -5.28 -16.03 11.37
N LEU A 34 -4.69 -16.81 10.46
CA LEU A 34 -3.93 -18.02 10.79
C LEU A 34 -2.69 -17.70 11.64
N HIS A 35 -1.97 -16.63 11.33
CA HIS A 35 -0.73 -16.27 12.03
C HIS A 35 -0.98 -15.72 13.44
N HIS A 36 -2.04 -14.93 13.62
CA HIS A 36 -2.34 -14.26 14.90
C HIS A 36 -3.43 -14.96 15.72
N HIS A 37 -4.04 -16.02 15.20
CA HIS A 37 -5.14 -16.74 15.85
C HIS A 37 -6.33 -15.82 16.21
N VAL A 38 -6.60 -14.83 15.37
CA VAL A 38 -7.70 -13.87 15.55
C VAL A 38 -8.63 -13.91 14.33
N GLN A 39 -9.88 -13.49 14.54
CA GLN A 39 -10.84 -13.27 13.47
C GLN A 39 -10.88 -11.78 13.12
N ILE A 40 -10.68 -11.45 11.84
CA ILE A 40 -10.66 -10.09 11.32
C ILE A 40 -11.98 -9.83 10.58
N THR A 41 -12.77 -8.87 11.05
CA THR A 41 -14.03 -8.51 10.42
C THR A 41 -13.81 -7.59 9.22
N ASP A 42 -14.68 -7.67 8.20
CA ASP A 42 -14.64 -6.76 7.05
C ASP A 42 -14.68 -5.27 7.43
N PRO A 43 -15.55 -4.80 8.35
CA PRO A 43 -15.52 -3.41 8.82
C PRO A 43 -14.21 -3.03 9.51
N ALA A 44 -13.51 -3.96 10.17
CA ALA A 44 -12.21 -3.68 10.76
C ALA A 44 -11.13 -3.41 9.68
N ILE A 45 -11.19 -4.09 8.54
CA ILE A 45 -10.28 -3.86 7.40
C ILE A 45 -10.52 -2.47 6.80
N VAL A 46 -11.79 -2.11 6.58
CA VAL A 46 -12.16 -0.79 6.05
C VAL A 46 -11.73 0.33 7.00
N ALA A 47 -11.96 0.15 8.30
CA ALA A 47 -11.52 1.10 9.32
C ALA A 47 -9.99 1.21 9.37
N ALA A 48 -9.26 0.09 9.32
CA ALA A 48 -7.80 0.08 9.32
C ALA A 48 -7.22 0.84 8.11
N ALA A 49 -7.75 0.61 6.90
CA ALA A 49 -7.31 1.33 5.70
C ALA A 49 -7.60 2.83 5.80
N THR A 50 -8.80 3.20 6.25
CA THR A 50 -9.23 4.61 6.37
C THR A 50 -8.43 5.37 7.42
N LEU A 51 -8.21 4.76 8.59
CA LEU A 51 -7.43 5.37 9.68
C LEU A 51 -5.95 5.47 9.32
N SER A 52 -5.40 4.46 8.65
CA SER A 52 -3.99 4.50 8.21
C SER A 52 -3.76 5.59 7.19
N HIS A 53 -4.64 5.72 6.19
CA HIS A 53 -4.57 6.79 5.21
C HIS A 53 -4.70 8.19 5.84
N ARG A 54 -5.53 8.32 6.88
CA ARG A 54 -5.79 9.61 7.54
C ARG A 54 -4.72 10.03 8.54
N TYR A 55 -4.13 9.09 9.28
CA TYR A 55 -3.30 9.38 10.45
C TYR A 55 -1.87 8.84 10.37
N ILE A 56 -1.63 7.83 9.53
CA ILE A 56 -0.33 7.15 9.40
C ILE A 56 0.39 7.55 8.11
N ALA A 57 -0.26 8.33 7.23
CA ALA A 57 0.39 8.93 6.07
C ALA A 57 1.62 9.74 6.51
N GLY A 58 2.79 9.12 6.39
CA GLY A 58 4.07 9.78 6.62
C GLY A 58 4.26 10.92 5.62
N PRO A 59 5.26 11.81 5.83
CA PRO A 59 5.52 12.94 4.95
C PRO A 59 5.98 12.44 3.58
N SER A 60 5.05 12.10 2.70
CA SER A 60 5.35 11.64 1.35
C SER A 60 4.23 11.99 0.38
N ALA A 61 3.85 13.27 0.33
CA ALA A 61 3.09 13.81 -0.80
C ALA A 61 3.23 15.35 -0.99
N ALA A 62 4.11 16.01 -0.24
CA ALA A 62 4.46 17.40 -0.52
C ALA A 62 5.76 17.43 -1.32
N GLY A 63 5.72 17.33 -2.65
CA GLY A 63 6.95 17.57 -3.40
C GLY A 63 7.03 17.21 -4.88
N ILE A 64 6.04 16.57 -5.50
CA ILE A 64 6.08 16.37 -6.97
C ILE A 64 4.68 16.57 -7.55
N LYS A 65 4.23 17.83 -7.59
CA LYS A 65 3.30 18.22 -8.65
C LYS A 65 4.12 18.32 -9.93
N PRO A 66 3.83 17.56 -10.99
CA PRO A 66 4.33 17.92 -12.30
C PRO A 66 3.67 19.25 -12.67
N SER A 67 4.43 20.34 -12.58
CA SER A 67 4.12 21.54 -13.33
C SER A 67 4.23 21.19 -14.81
N THR A 68 3.24 21.64 -15.57
CA THR A 68 3.14 21.69 -17.03
C THR A 68 4.49 21.70 -17.77
#